data_AF-A0A2V6QWU5-F1
#
_entry.id   AF-A0A2V6QWU5-F1
#
_cell.length_a   1.000
_cell.length_b   1.000
_cell.length_c   1.000
_cell.angle_alpha   90.00
_cell.angle_beta   90.00
_cell.angle_gamma   90.00
#
_symmetry.space_group_name_H-M   'P 1'
#
loop_
_entity.id
_entity.type
_entity.pdbx_description
1 polymer ?
#
loop_
_entity_poly.entity_id
_entity_poly.type
_entity_poly.pdbx_seq_one_letter_code
_entity_poly.pdbx_strand_id
1 'polypeptide(L)'
;MRLDEKTRPDFAILARTINGHPLVYLDSAASSQKPRSVVEAMSQYYERSHANVHRSIHTLGEEATELYEAARDRVQRFIGAARRE
;
A
#
# COMPACT_ATOMS: atom_id res chain seq x y z
N MET A 1 18.50 17.66 6.80
CA MET A 1 17.61 16.93 5.87
C MET A 1 16.28 16.67 6.57
N ARG A 2 15.23 17.34 6.12
CA ARG A 2 13.89 17.24 6.69
C ARG A 2 13.20 15.96 6.20
N LEU A 3 12.16 15.52 6.90
CA LEU A 3 11.41 14.32 6.53
C LEU A 3 10.81 14.44 5.12
N ASP A 4 10.28 15.61 4.76
CA ASP A 4 9.67 15.88 3.46
C ASP A 4 10.67 15.75 2.30
N GLU A 5 11.91 16.20 2.49
CA GLU A 5 12.97 16.04 1.49
C GLU A 5 13.29 14.56 1.24
N LYS A 6 13.15 13.70 2.26
CA LYS A 6 13.39 12.26 2.15
C LYS A 6 12.24 11.52 1.46
N THR A 7 11.00 11.86 1.80
CA THR A 7 9.81 11.04 1.47
C THR A 7 9.04 11.55 0.26
N ARG A 8 9.12 12.84 -0.08
CA ARG A 8 8.41 13.40 -1.24
C ARG A 8 8.67 12.63 -2.56
N PRO A 9 9.90 12.16 -2.87
CA PRO A 9 10.16 11.36 -4.08
C PRO A 9 9.42 10.02 -4.16
N ASP A 10 8.94 9.49 -3.03
CA ASP A 10 8.18 8.24 -2.99
C ASP A 10 6.75 8.44 -3.51
N PHE A 11 6.22 9.66 -3.48
CA PHE A 11 4.87 9.98 -3.93
C PHE A 11 4.90 10.61 -5.32
N ALA A 12 4.95 9.76 -6.36
CA ALA A 12 5.09 10.21 -7.75
C ALA A 12 4.08 11.29 -8.17
N ILE A 13 2.84 11.23 -7.65
CA ILE A 13 1.79 12.21 -7.95
C ILE A 13 2.16 13.65 -7.54
N LEU A 14 3.01 13.83 -6.53
CA LEU A 14 3.41 15.16 -6.04
C LEU A 14 4.40 15.87 -6.97
N ALA A 15 4.90 15.19 -8.01
CA ALA A 15 5.72 15.79 -9.07
C ALA A 15 4.88 16.39 -10.21
N ARG A 16 3.55 16.24 -10.18
CA ARG A 16 2.66 16.72 -11.25
C ARG A 16 2.53 18.24 -11.24
N THR A 17 2.28 18.77 -12.44
CA THR A 17 1.83 20.16 -12.67
C THR A 17 0.34 20.14 -12.97
N ILE A 18 -0.43 20.97 -12.27
CA ILE A 18 -1.89 21.13 -12.44
C ILE A 18 -2.17 22.61 -12.70
N ASN A 19 -2.92 22.91 -13.76
CA ASN A 19 -3.25 24.29 -14.16
C ASN A 19 -2.01 25.18 -14.31
N GLY A 20 -0.90 24.63 -14.81
CA GLY A 20 0.36 25.35 -14.99
C GLY A 20 1.21 25.53 -13.72
N HIS A 21 0.78 25.02 -12.57
CA HIS A 21 1.49 25.16 -11.30
C HIS A 21 1.92 23.81 -10.70
N PRO A 22 3.06 23.75 -9.98
CA PRO A 22 3.43 22.56 -9.22
C PRO A 22 2.34 22.18 -8.21
N LEU A 23 2.02 20.89 -8.11
CA LEU A 23 0.99 20.42 -7.20
C LEU A 23 1.39 20.66 -5.73
N VAL A 24 0.53 21.41 -5.03
CA VAL A 24 0.51 21.54 -3.57
C VAL A 24 -0.78 20.90 -3.07
N TYR A 25 -0.69 19.66 -2.60
CA TYR A 25 -1.85 18.88 -2.15
C TYR A 25 -2.09 19.08 -0.64
N LEU A 26 -3.11 19.87 -0.29
CA LEU A 26 -3.48 20.21 1.10
C LEU A 26 -4.83 19.60 1.51
N ASP A 27 -5.14 18.41 1.01
CA ASP A 27 -6.40 17.70 1.27
C ASP A 27 -6.17 16.26 1.78
N SER A 28 -5.03 16.02 2.42
CA SER A 28 -4.65 14.69 2.93
C SER A 28 -5.59 14.16 4.02
N ALA A 29 -6.37 15.04 4.67
CA ALA A 29 -7.37 14.64 5.66
C ALA A 29 -8.59 13.97 5.01
N ALA A 30 -8.93 14.32 3.75
CA ALA A 30 -9.96 13.62 3.00
C ALA A 30 -9.44 12.27 2.46
N SER A 31 -8.23 12.25 1.86
CA SER A 31 -7.53 11.02 1.50
C SER A 31 -6.04 11.28 1.27
N SER A 32 -5.19 10.36 1.74
CA SER A 32 -3.75 10.48 1.56
C SER A 32 -3.28 9.98 0.19
N GLN A 33 -2.25 10.63 -0.36
CA GLN A 33 -1.51 10.09 -1.51
C GLN A 33 -0.77 8.80 -1.12
N LYS A 34 -0.47 7.95 -2.10
CA LYS A 34 0.17 6.65 -1.86
C LYS A 34 1.64 6.69 -2.31
N PRO A 35 2.58 6.18 -1.50
CA PRO A 35 3.97 6.04 -1.92
C PRO A 35 4.11 4.90 -2.93
N ARG A 36 5.19 4.90 -3.71
CA ARG A 36 5.47 3.93 -4.77
C ARG A 36 5.43 2.49 -4.24
N SER A 37 5.98 2.24 -3.05
CA SER A 37 5.99 0.91 -2.43
C SER A 37 4.60 0.31 -2.21
N VAL A 38 3.59 1.13 -1.91
CA VAL A 38 2.19 0.67 -1.77
C VAL A 38 1.61 0.33 -3.14
N VAL A 39 1.86 1.17 -4.15
CA VAL A 39 1.39 0.93 -5.51
C VAL A 39 2.01 -0.34 -6.07
N GLU A 40 3.32 -0.51 -5.92
CA GLU A 40 4.06 -1.69 -6.37
C GLU A 40 3.59 -2.97 -5.69
N ALA A 41 3.33 -2.96 -4.38
CA ALA A 41 2.81 -4.12 -3.67
C ALA A 41 1.44 -4.56 -4.22
N MET A 42 0.55 -3.61 -4.51
CA MET A 42 -0.75 -3.90 -5.11
C MET A 42 -0.61 -4.43 -6.55
N SER A 43 0.24 -3.80 -7.37
CA SER A 43 0.52 -4.26 -8.74
C SER A 43 1.08 -5.68 -8.74
N GLN A 44 2.08 -5.97 -7.90
CA GLN A 44 2.68 -7.30 -7.79
C GLN A 44 1.66 -8.36 -7.36
N TYR A 45 0.79 -8.05 -6.40
CA TYR A 45 -0.29 -8.97 -6.01
C TYR A 45 -1.20 -9.30 -7.19
N TYR A 46 -1.69 -8.27 -7.91
CA TYR A 46 -2.59 -8.49 -9.04
C TYR A 46 -1.93 -9.19 -10.23
N GLU A 47 -0.67 -8.90 -10.50
CA GLU A 47 0.07 -9.49 -11.62
C GLU A 47 0.54 -10.92 -11.36
N ARG A 48 0.73 -11.32 -10.09
CA ARG A 48 1.44 -12.57 -9.76
C ARG A 48 0.67 -13.54 -8.87
N SER A 49 -0.14 -13.07 -7.93
CA SER A 49 -0.67 -13.91 -6.85
C SER A 49 -2.17 -13.75 -6.61
N HIS A 50 -2.89 -13.06 -7.50
CA HIS A 50 -4.32 -12.82 -7.31
C HIS A 50 -5.14 -14.12 -7.44
N ALA A 51 -5.78 -14.51 -6.34
CA ALA A 51 -6.77 -15.58 -6.28
C ALA A 51 -7.71 -15.39 -5.09
N ASN A 52 -8.76 -16.21 -5.01
CA ASN A 52 -9.58 -16.30 -3.80
C ASN A 52 -8.73 -16.87 -2.65
N VAL A 53 -8.83 -16.22 -1.49
CA VAL A 53 -8.13 -16.62 -0.26
C VAL A 53 -8.87 -17.75 0.48
N HIS A 54 -8.15 -18.46 1.35
CA HIS A 54 -8.57 -19.51 2.28
C HIS A 54 -9.09 -20.83 1.70
N ARG A 55 -9.95 -20.78 0.67
CA ARG A 55 -10.67 -21.98 0.18
C ARG A 55 -10.07 -22.58 -1.09
N SER A 56 -8.97 -22.02 -1.58
CA SER A 56 -8.26 -22.50 -2.75
C SER A 56 -7.13 -23.44 -2.34
N ILE A 57 -7.09 -24.61 -2.97
CA ILE A 57 -6.05 -25.65 -2.76
C ILE A 57 -4.96 -25.60 -3.85
N HIS A 58 -4.98 -24.59 -4.71
CA HIS A 58 -4.01 -24.40 -5.79
C HIS A 58 -3.02 -23.29 -5.40
N THR A 59 -1.84 -23.31 -6.00
CA THR A 59 -0.69 -22.44 -5.66
C THR A 59 -1.06 -20.96 -5.49
N LEU A 60 -1.73 -20.35 -6.47
CA LEU A 60 -2.11 -18.93 -6.38
C LEU A 60 -3.03 -18.62 -5.19
N GLY A 61 -3.87 -19.57 -4.78
CA GLY A 61 -4.75 -19.41 -3.64
C GLY A 61 -4.01 -19.46 -2.31
N GLU A 62 -3.01 -20.34 -2.21
CA GLU A 62 -2.11 -20.41 -1.05
C GLU A 62 -1.29 -19.12 -0.95
N GLU A 63 -0.68 -18.66 -2.05
CA GLU A 63 0.07 -17.39 -2.10
C GLU A 63 -0.81 -16.19 -1.71
N ALA A 64 -2.01 -16.07 -2.28
CA ALA A 64 -2.95 -15.00 -1.94
C ALA A 64 -3.31 -15.01 -0.44
N THR A 65 -3.53 -16.21 0.10
CA THR A 65 -3.88 -16.40 1.52
C THR A 65 -2.73 -15.98 2.42
N GLU A 66 -1.51 -16.40 2.10
CA GLU A 66 -0.31 -16.04 2.88
C GLU A 66 -0.08 -14.53 2.88
N LEU A 67 -0.16 -13.88 1.72
CA LEU A 67 0.02 -12.42 1.61
C LEU A 67 -1.06 -11.65 2.39
N TYR A 68 -2.31 -12.12 2.34
CA TYR A 68 -3.43 -11.53 3.05
C TYR A 68 -3.26 -11.66 4.57
N GLU A 69 -2.92 -12.85 5.05
CA GLU A 69 -2.70 -13.12 6.46
C GLU A 69 -1.47 -12.39 7.02
N ALA A 70 -0.40 -12.26 6.22
CA ALA A 70 0.76 -11.45 6.57
C ALA A 70 0.41 -9.95 6.68
N ALA A 71 -0.53 -9.45 5.88
CA ALA A 71 -1.03 -8.08 6.00
C ALA A 71 -1.82 -7.88 7.30
N ARG A 72 -2.67 -8.84 7.69
CA ARG A 72 -3.40 -8.81 8.98
C ARG A 72 -2.44 -8.77 10.17
N ASP A 73 -1.40 -9.59 10.14
CA ASP A 73 -0.30 -9.59 11.13
C ASP A 73 0.37 -8.22 11.28
N ARG A 74 0.64 -7.56 10.15
CA ARG A 74 1.28 -6.23 10.17
C ARG A 74 0.36 -5.19 10.81
N VAL A 75 -0.93 -5.23 10.50
CA VAL A 75 -1.92 -4.32 11.11
C VAL A 75 -2.07 -4.60 12.60
N GLN A 76 -2.18 -5.86 13.01
CA GLN A 76 -2.24 -6.27 14.41
C GLN A 76 -1.07 -5.68 15.21
N ARG A 77 0.17 -5.83 14.71
CA ARG A 77 1.35 -5.25 15.34
C ARG A 77 1.34 -3.72 15.32
N PHE A 78 0.90 -3.10 14.24
CA PHE A 78 0.86 -1.65 14.08
C PHE A 78 -0.05 -0.98 15.13
N ILE A 79 -1.19 -1.59 15.45
CA ILE A 79 -2.14 -1.08 16.44
C ILE A 79 -1.92 -1.64 17.85
N GLY A 80 -0.96 -2.55 18.03
CA GLY A 80 -0.66 -3.16 19.33
C GLY A 80 -1.72 -4.14 19.84
N ALA A 81 -2.48 -4.79 18.96
CA ALA A 81 -3.49 -5.76 19.37
C ALA A 81 -2.85 -7.08 19.86
N ALA A 82 -3.48 -7.73 20.85
CA ALA A 82 -2.96 -8.96 21.47
C ALA A 82 -3.02 -10.20 20.56
N ARG A 83 -3.98 -10.25 19.63
CA ARG A 83 -4.16 -11.33 18.67
C ARG A 83 -4.82 -10.82 17.39
N ARG A 84 -4.75 -11.62 16.32
CA ARG A 84 -5.69 -11.50 15.19
C ARG A 84 -7.10 -11.83 15.70
N GLU A 85 -8.12 -11.24 15.07
CA GLU A 85 -9.53 -11.28 15.51
C GLU A 85 -9.99 -12.65 16.08
#